data_AF-E4RUG4-F1
#
_entry.id   AF-E4RUG4-F1
#
_cell.length_a   1.000
_cell.length_b   1.000
_cell.length_c   1.000
_cell.angle_alpha   90.00
_cell.angle_beta   90.00
_cell.angle_gamma   90.00
#
_symmetry.space_group_name_H-M   'P 1'
#
loop_
_entity.id
_entity.type
_entity.pdbx_description
1 polymer ?
#
loop_
_entity_poly.entity_id
_entity_poly.type
_entity_poly.pdbx_seq_one_letter_code
_entity_poly.pdbx_strand_id
1 'polypeptide(L)'
;MVDDYLKCKSYEGHPADPKNEGFSLFEKSGKFYFSYQKGSLLLRSEGYADASSRTKGIAAVKKNLEVRERWNVEEVSKKYYLVLKSGNRKEIGRSCDFSSKAKAEEALKLLLEKSAHLNLQNYLEVDQYLNRPRIWDSYGITGYVKFQHEDGKHYFGVYNPDATLYLRSEGFESEEDRDIAFDLMDSIILLEENYRIENINGRYYAVLFEGEDVVAISPDFGSFIDAFVTTPGGRPREIQGTMY
;
A
#
# COMPACT_ATOMS: atom_id res chain seq x y z
N MET A 1 6.11 33.33 -17.08
CA MET A 1 6.69 33.19 -15.73
C MET A 1 7.71 32.07 -15.82
N VAL A 2 8.97 32.34 -15.49
CA VAL A 2 10.02 31.31 -15.53
C VAL A 2 9.85 30.47 -14.28
N ASP A 3 9.74 29.17 -14.46
CA ASP A 3 9.61 28.21 -13.39
C ASP A 3 10.99 27.86 -12.81
N ASP A 4 11.08 27.66 -11.49
CA ASP A 4 12.34 27.46 -10.75
C ASP A 4 12.83 26.00 -10.75
N TYR A 5 12.19 25.13 -11.53
CA TYR A 5 12.66 23.76 -11.78
C TYR A 5 13.89 23.72 -12.68
N LEU A 6 14.83 22.85 -12.31
CA LEU A 6 15.90 22.43 -13.23
C LEU A 6 15.36 21.43 -14.26
N LYS A 7 16.15 21.12 -15.30
CA LYS A 7 15.84 20.01 -16.22
C LYS A 7 15.87 18.68 -15.47
N CYS A 8 15.03 17.71 -15.87
CA CYS A 8 14.95 16.38 -15.25
C CYS A 8 16.30 15.72 -14.96
N LYS A 9 17.19 15.67 -15.96
CA LYS A 9 18.54 15.11 -15.81
C LYS A 9 19.38 15.73 -14.69
N SER A 10 19.05 16.95 -14.24
CA SER A 10 19.76 17.59 -13.11
C SER A 10 19.37 17.02 -11.75
N TYR A 11 18.31 16.21 -11.65
CA TYR A 11 17.85 15.55 -10.41
C TYR A 11 18.25 14.07 -10.35
N GLU A 12 18.84 13.53 -11.41
CA GLU A 12 19.29 12.14 -11.50
C GLU A 12 20.69 11.97 -10.91
N GLY A 13 20.98 10.80 -10.32
CA GLY A 13 22.33 10.42 -9.88
C GLY A 13 22.84 11.10 -8.61
N HIS A 14 21.99 11.85 -7.90
CA HIS A 14 22.34 12.39 -6.59
C HIS A 14 22.29 11.31 -5.50
N PRO A 15 23.10 11.42 -4.44
CA PRO A 15 23.07 10.47 -3.34
C PRO A 15 21.71 10.50 -2.63
N ALA A 16 21.22 9.32 -2.26
CA ALA A 16 20.04 9.16 -1.44
C ALA A 16 20.24 9.82 -0.07
N ASP A 17 19.18 10.43 0.45
CA ASP A 17 19.19 11.02 1.79
C ASP A 17 18.96 9.93 2.84
N PRO A 18 19.90 9.69 3.76
CA PRO A 18 19.79 8.62 4.75
C PRO A 18 18.62 8.79 5.72
N LYS A 19 18.02 9.99 5.81
CA LYS A 19 16.91 10.29 6.72
C LYS A 19 15.54 10.20 6.06
N ASN A 20 15.48 10.24 4.74
CA ASN A 20 14.23 10.31 3.99
C ASN A 20 14.30 9.32 2.82
N GLU A 21 13.78 8.11 3.05
CA GLU A 21 13.73 7.06 2.03
C GLU A 21 13.13 7.57 0.71
N GLY A 22 13.75 7.19 -0.40
CA GLY A 22 13.37 7.61 -1.75
C GLY A 22 13.74 9.05 -2.10
N PHE A 23 14.20 9.87 -1.15
CA PHE A 23 14.63 11.25 -1.44
C PHE A 23 16.12 11.33 -1.75
N SER A 24 16.48 12.29 -2.61
CA SER A 24 17.87 12.75 -2.80
C SER A 24 17.91 14.26 -2.67
N LEU A 25 19.01 14.78 -2.11
CA LEU A 25 19.15 16.19 -1.75
C LEU A 25 20.41 16.77 -2.39
N PHE A 26 20.30 17.96 -2.98
CA PHE A 26 21.45 18.62 -3.57
C PHE A 26 21.28 20.13 -3.61
N GLU A 27 22.37 20.82 -3.93
CA GLU A 27 22.43 22.27 -4.09
C GLU A 27 22.93 22.61 -5.49
N LYS A 28 22.37 23.65 -6.09
CA LYS A 28 22.82 24.16 -7.37
C LYS A 28 22.58 25.65 -7.45
N SER A 29 23.62 26.40 -7.81
CA SER A 29 23.55 27.86 -7.98
C SER A 29 22.96 28.59 -6.77
N GLY A 30 23.32 28.15 -5.55
CA GLY A 30 22.86 28.76 -4.29
C GLY A 30 21.41 28.45 -3.90
N LYS A 31 20.72 27.55 -4.63
CA LYS A 31 19.40 27.04 -4.26
C LYS A 31 19.47 25.57 -3.83
N PHE A 32 18.53 25.18 -2.98
CA PHE A 32 18.42 23.86 -2.38
C PHE A 32 17.30 23.06 -3.07
N TYR A 33 17.60 21.85 -3.52
CA TYR A 33 16.67 21.01 -4.27
C TYR A 33 16.52 19.63 -3.62
N PHE A 34 15.40 18.98 -3.90
CA PHE A 34 15.22 17.56 -3.67
C PHE A 34 14.59 16.86 -4.89
N SER A 35 14.82 15.57 -4.99
CA SER A 35 13.99 14.63 -5.76
C SER A 35 13.43 13.55 -4.86
N TYR A 36 12.33 12.95 -5.29
CA TYR A 36 11.75 11.75 -4.70
C TYR A 36 11.54 10.72 -5.81
N GLN A 37 11.99 9.48 -5.57
CA GLN A 37 11.88 8.39 -6.52
C GLN A 37 11.07 7.24 -5.92
N LYS A 38 10.02 6.83 -6.63
CA LYS A 38 9.23 5.61 -6.35
C LYS A 38 9.05 4.86 -7.67
N GLY A 39 9.70 3.70 -7.76
CA GLY A 39 9.79 2.94 -9.02
C GLY A 39 10.46 3.78 -10.12
N SER A 40 9.76 3.93 -11.25
CA SER A 40 10.20 4.73 -12.40
C SER A 40 9.84 6.22 -12.29
N LEU A 41 9.00 6.62 -11.34
CA LEU A 41 8.60 8.00 -11.19
C LEU A 41 9.68 8.80 -10.45
N LEU A 42 10.12 9.89 -11.08
CA LEU A 42 10.96 10.92 -10.47
C LEU A 42 10.15 12.19 -10.24
N LEU A 43 9.82 12.47 -8.98
CA LEU A 43 9.23 13.73 -8.53
C LEU A 43 10.35 14.71 -8.16
N ARG A 44 10.20 15.97 -8.55
CA ARG A 44 11.23 17.01 -8.44
C ARG A 44 10.68 18.18 -7.62
N SER A 45 11.55 18.93 -6.97
CA SER A 45 11.19 20.21 -6.32
C SER A 45 11.65 21.42 -7.13
N GLU A 46 11.01 22.57 -6.92
CA GLU A 46 11.63 23.87 -7.22
C GLU A 46 12.86 24.12 -6.33
N GLY A 47 13.61 25.16 -6.64
CA GLY A 47 14.77 25.59 -5.86
C GLY A 47 14.37 26.42 -4.63
N TYR A 48 14.67 25.90 -3.44
CA TYR A 48 14.46 26.59 -2.18
C TYR A 48 15.61 27.55 -1.86
N ALA A 49 15.30 28.63 -1.13
CA ALA A 49 16.30 29.62 -0.70
C ALA A 49 17.27 29.08 0.37
N ASP A 50 16.81 28.10 1.16
CA ASP A 50 17.57 27.54 2.27
C ASP A 50 17.18 26.08 2.55
N ALA A 51 18.04 25.36 3.28
CA ALA A 51 17.85 23.95 3.63
C ALA A 51 16.62 23.70 4.52
N SER A 52 16.26 24.62 5.40
CA SER A 52 15.10 24.48 6.30
C SER A 52 13.79 24.52 5.51
N SER A 53 13.70 25.44 4.55
CA SER A 53 12.59 25.54 3.61
C SER A 53 12.46 24.27 2.74
N ARG A 54 13.59 23.71 2.28
CA ARG A 54 13.61 22.42 1.57
C ARG A 54 13.06 21.28 2.44
N THR A 55 13.49 21.20 3.71
CA THR A 55 13.02 20.17 4.65
C THR A 55 11.50 20.27 4.87
N LYS A 56 10.94 21.48 4.97
CA LYS A 56 9.48 21.67 5.03
C LYS A 56 8.80 21.20 3.74
N GLY A 57 9.43 21.40 2.59
CA GLY A 57 8.98 20.87 1.30
C GLY A 57 8.89 19.34 1.29
N ILE A 58 9.92 18.65 1.77
CA ILE A 58 9.94 17.18 1.90
C ILE A 58 8.80 16.69 2.80
N ALA A 59 8.63 17.31 3.97
CA ALA A 59 7.55 16.97 4.90
C ALA A 59 6.16 17.17 4.26
N ALA A 60 6.00 18.24 3.47
CA ALA A 60 4.77 18.47 2.72
C ALA A 60 4.54 17.40 1.64
N VAL A 61 5.58 16.99 0.91
CA VAL A 61 5.45 15.89 -0.06
C VAL A 61 5.02 14.61 0.63
N LYS A 62 5.73 14.18 1.68
CA LYS A 62 5.39 12.98 2.45
C LYS A 62 3.94 12.96 2.92
N LYS A 63 3.45 14.08 3.45
CA LYS A 63 2.06 14.22 3.93
C LYS A 63 0.99 14.09 2.83
N ASN A 64 1.32 14.44 1.58
CA ASN A 64 0.32 14.53 0.50
C ASN A 64 0.52 13.47 -0.59
N LEU A 65 1.62 12.71 -0.55
CA LEU A 65 2.04 11.82 -1.63
C LEU A 65 0.97 10.78 -1.98
N GLU A 66 0.29 10.24 -0.97
CA GLU A 66 -0.71 9.17 -1.10
C GLU A 66 -2.14 9.68 -1.31
N VAL A 67 -2.35 11.00 -1.24
CA VAL A 67 -3.69 11.60 -1.33
C VAL A 67 -4.01 11.90 -2.80
N ARG A 68 -4.86 11.09 -3.43
CA ARG A 68 -5.22 11.19 -4.86
C ARG A 68 -5.65 12.58 -5.29
N GLU A 69 -6.38 13.30 -4.45
CA GLU A 69 -6.94 14.63 -4.71
C GLU A 69 -5.88 15.72 -4.75
N ARG A 70 -4.66 15.42 -4.26
CA ARG A 70 -3.51 16.33 -4.29
C ARG A 70 -2.73 16.27 -5.60
N TRP A 71 -3.03 15.28 -6.44
CA TRP A 71 -2.38 15.08 -7.72
C TRP A 71 -3.20 15.62 -8.89
N ASN A 72 -2.53 16.37 -9.75
CA ASN A 72 -3.07 16.88 -11.00
C ASN A 72 -2.18 16.43 -12.18
N VAL A 73 -2.82 16.16 -13.32
CA VAL A 73 -2.12 16.07 -14.60
C VAL A 73 -2.25 17.43 -15.28
N GLU A 74 -1.13 18.12 -15.46
CA GLU A 74 -1.07 19.45 -16.08
C GLU A 74 -0.33 19.39 -17.41
N GLU A 75 -0.85 20.11 -18.41
CA GLU A 75 -0.22 20.26 -19.71
C GLU A 75 0.52 21.61 -19.78
N VAL A 76 1.83 21.55 -20.04
CA VAL A 76 2.66 22.74 -20.25
C VAL A 76 3.48 22.54 -21.51
N SER A 77 3.29 23.42 -22.50
CA SER A 77 4.03 23.39 -23.78
C SER A 77 3.98 22.02 -24.49
N LYS A 78 2.77 21.43 -24.60
CA LYS A 78 2.51 20.11 -25.22
C LYS A 78 3.17 18.92 -24.52
N LYS A 79 3.60 19.11 -23.28
CA LYS A 79 4.14 18.09 -22.40
C LYS A 79 3.24 17.94 -21.19
N TYR A 80 3.12 16.73 -20.68
CA TYR A 80 2.26 16.42 -19.54
C TYR A 80 3.10 16.18 -18.30
N TYR A 81 2.62 16.65 -17.16
CA TYR A 81 3.30 16.51 -15.88
C TYR A 81 2.31 16.11 -14.81
N LEU A 82 2.73 15.19 -13.95
CA LEU A 82 2.15 15.02 -12.62
C LEU A 82 2.63 16.15 -11.70
N VAL A 83 1.67 16.87 -11.13
CA VAL A 83 1.88 17.98 -10.20
C VAL A 83 1.24 17.61 -8.87
N LEU A 84 2.05 17.61 -7.80
CA LEU A 84 1.59 17.40 -6.43
C LEU A 84 1.40 18.75 -5.75
N LYS A 85 0.22 18.95 -5.16
CA LYS A 85 -0.15 20.18 -4.45
C LYS A 85 -0.38 19.90 -2.96
N SER A 86 -0.04 20.88 -2.13
CA SER A 86 -0.36 20.87 -0.71
C SER A 86 -1.84 21.20 -0.45
N GLY A 87 -2.27 21.07 0.81
CA GLY A 87 -3.55 21.54 1.34
C GLY A 87 -3.99 22.92 0.83
N ASN A 88 -3.04 23.86 0.77
CA ASN A 88 -3.26 25.24 0.38
C ASN A 88 -3.16 25.48 -1.13
N ARG A 89 -3.24 24.42 -1.95
CA ARG A 89 -3.13 24.43 -3.43
C ARG A 89 -1.77 24.89 -3.97
N LYS A 90 -0.76 25.07 -3.12
CA LYS A 90 0.62 25.36 -3.53
C LYS A 90 1.24 24.09 -4.11
N GLU A 91 1.85 24.19 -5.29
CA GLU A 91 2.69 23.14 -5.87
C GLU A 91 3.89 22.86 -4.98
N ILE A 92 4.13 21.57 -4.70
CA ILE A 92 5.20 21.09 -3.82
C ILE A 92 6.10 20.05 -4.49
N GLY A 93 5.70 19.56 -5.68
CA GLY A 93 6.57 18.75 -6.52
C GLY A 93 5.97 18.50 -7.89
N ARG A 94 6.85 18.26 -8.87
CA ARG A 94 6.49 17.96 -10.25
C ARG A 94 7.34 16.86 -10.84
N SER A 95 6.70 15.96 -11.58
CA SER A 95 7.37 14.89 -12.30
C SER A 95 8.18 15.40 -13.51
N CYS A 96 8.85 14.47 -14.20
CA CYS A 96 9.35 14.69 -15.55
C CYS A 96 8.24 14.69 -16.60
N ASP A 97 8.54 15.16 -17.80
CA ASP A 97 7.54 15.22 -18.85
C ASP A 97 7.16 13.85 -19.39
N PHE A 98 5.86 13.67 -19.62
CA PHE A 98 5.28 12.54 -20.33
C PHE A 98 4.91 12.95 -21.75
N SER A 99 5.02 11.98 -22.67
CA SER A 99 4.71 12.19 -24.09
C SER A 99 3.20 12.31 -24.38
N SER A 100 2.33 11.91 -23.44
CA SER A 100 0.88 12.01 -23.56
C SER A 100 0.21 12.08 -22.20
N LYS A 101 -1.02 12.61 -22.16
CA LYS A 101 -1.87 12.63 -20.97
C LYS A 101 -2.09 11.23 -20.40
N ALA A 102 -2.42 10.27 -21.28
CA ALA A 102 -2.67 8.88 -20.89
C ALA A 102 -1.48 8.25 -20.15
N LYS A 103 -0.24 8.48 -20.60
CA LYS A 103 0.96 7.99 -19.91
C LYS A 103 1.17 8.64 -18.54
N ALA A 104 0.85 9.93 -18.42
CA ALA A 104 0.90 10.60 -17.13
C ALA A 104 -0.15 10.00 -16.19
N GLU A 105 -1.39 9.81 -16.65
CA GLU A 105 -2.48 9.21 -15.88
C GLU A 105 -2.17 7.77 -15.44
N GLU A 106 -1.59 6.96 -16.33
CA GLU A 106 -1.11 5.61 -16.03
C GLU A 106 -0.01 5.63 -14.97
N ALA A 107 1.00 6.51 -15.12
CA ALA A 107 2.05 6.67 -14.11
C ALA A 107 1.50 7.14 -12.75
N LEU A 108 0.47 7.99 -12.75
CA LEU A 108 -0.21 8.42 -11.51
C LEU A 108 -0.98 7.26 -10.88
N LYS A 109 -1.64 6.42 -11.69
CA LYS A 109 -2.30 5.21 -11.22
C LYS A 109 -1.28 4.30 -10.53
N LEU A 110 -0.19 3.94 -11.20
CA LEU A 110 0.89 3.11 -10.63
C LEU A 110 1.54 3.71 -9.38
N LEU A 111 1.60 5.05 -9.28
CA LEU A 111 2.15 5.73 -8.11
C LEU A 111 1.26 5.57 -6.86
N LEU A 112 -0.05 5.69 -7.08
CA LEU A 112 -1.09 5.70 -6.06
C LEU A 112 -1.72 4.34 -5.82
N GLU A 113 -1.47 3.37 -6.69
CA GLU A 113 -1.67 1.96 -6.39
C GLU A 113 -0.92 1.67 -5.09
N LYS A 114 -1.69 1.52 -4.01
CA LYS A 114 -1.28 0.72 -2.86
C LYS A 114 -0.93 -0.64 -3.43
N SER A 115 0.18 -1.23 -3.00
CA SER A 115 0.68 -2.45 -3.62
C SER A 115 -0.44 -3.49 -3.71
N ALA A 116 -0.93 -3.74 -4.94
CA ALA A 116 -1.82 -4.85 -5.24
C ALA A 116 -1.13 -6.22 -5.01
N HIS A 117 0.14 -6.19 -4.62
CA HIS A 117 0.92 -7.31 -4.17
C HIS A 117 1.11 -7.28 -2.66
N LEU A 118 1.01 -8.46 -2.07
CA LEU A 118 1.29 -8.73 -0.67
C LEU A 118 2.62 -8.09 -0.21
N ASN A 119 2.56 -7.07 0.65
CA ASN A 119 3.76 -6.56 1.33
C ASN A 119 3.87 -7.19 2.72
N LEU A 120 4.57 -8.33 2.80
CA LEU A 120 4.72 -9.10 4.04
C LEU A 120 5.34 -8.30 5.21
N GLN A 121 6.05 -7.19 4.96
CA GLN A 121 6.63 -6.37 6.04
C GLN A 121 5.58 -5.64 6.89
N ASN A 122 4.35 -5.46 6.38
CA ASN A 122 3.28 -4.81 7.14
C ASN A 122 2.57 -5.77 8.11
N TYR A 123 2.93 -7.05 8.07
CA TYR A 123 2.30 -8.13 8.80
C TYR A 123 3.25 -8.62 9.90
N LEU A 124 2.73 -8.94 11.08
CA LEU A 124 3.56 -9.58 12.12
C LEU A 124 3.88 -11.03 11.74
N GLU A 125 4.71 -11.73 12.51
CA GLU A 125 4.84 -13.18 12.33
C GLU A 125 3.58 -13.92 12.83
N VAL A 126 3.31 -15.10 12.29
CA VAL A 126 2.07 -15.87 12.57
C VAL A 126 1.86 -16.10 14.07
N ASP A 127 2.93 -16.44 14.79
CA ASP A 127 2.93 -16.71 16.23
C ASP A 127 2.55 -15.49 17.08
N GLN A 128 2.78 -14.27 16.59
CA GLN A 128 2.44 -13.03 17.29
C GLN A 128 0.93 -12.72 17.28
N TYR A 129 0.18 -13.32 16.36
CA TYR A 129 -1.29 -13.33 16.38
C TYR A 129 -1.83 -14.45 17.28
N LEU A 130 -1.04 -15.46 17.63
CA LEU A 130 -1.48 -16.57 18.48
C LEU A 130 -1.40 -16.23 19.98
N ASN A 131 -1.87 -17.14 20.83
CA ASN A 131 -1.79 -17.06 22.31
C ASN A 131 -2.49 -15.85 22.95
N ARG A 132 -3.50 -15.31 22.28
CA ARG A 132 -4.32 -14.20 22.79
C ARG A 132 -5.73 -14.67 23.16
N PRO A 133 -6.40 -14.03 24.12
CA PRO A 133 -7.82 -14.28 24.39
C PRO A 133 -8.65 -14.04 23.13
N ARG A 134 -9.37 -15.07 22.69
CA ARG A 134 -10.21 -15.01 21.49
C ARG A 134 -11.64 -14.64 21.85
N ILE A 135 -12.26 -13.83 21.01
CA ILE A 135 -13.70 -13.63 21.01
C ILE A 135 -14.28 -14.71 20.11
N TRP A 136 -15.22 -15.46 20.66
CA TRP A 136 -15.93 -16.52 19.96
C TRP A 136 -17.31 -16.02 19.55
N ASP A 137 -17.73 -16.32 18.33
CA ASP A 137 -19.15 -16.22 17.98
C ASP A 137 -19.99 -17.19 18.84
N SER A 138 -21.31 -16.98 18.88
CA SER A 138 -22.24 -17.80 19.66
C SER A 138 -22.29 -19.28 19.24
N TYR A 139 -21.69 -19.62 18.10
CA TYR A 139 -21.65 -20.96 17.53
C TYR A 139 -20.30 -21.66 17.77
N GLY A 140 -19.28 -20.95 18.26
CA GLY A 140 -17.93 -21.47 18.52
C GLY A 140 -17.16 -21.85 17.26
N ILE A 141 -17.60 -21.37 16.08
CA ILE A 141 -17.08 -21.81 14.78
C ILE A 141 -15.92 -20.92 14.32
N THR A 142 -15.99 -19.61 14.58
CA THR A 142 -14.91 -18.68 14.26
C THR A 142 -14.51 -17.90 15.51
N GLY A 143 -13.27 -18.11 15.94
CA GLY A 143 -12.64 -17.22 16.90
C GLY A 143 -12.00 -16.07 16.15
N TYR A 144 -11.95 -14.88 16.74
CA TYR A 144 -11.09 -13.80 16.29
C TYR A 144 -10.41 -13.10 17.45
N VAL A 145 -9.37 -12.32 17.13
CA VAL A 145 -8.70 -11.42 18.05
C VAL A 145 -8.59 -10.06 17.40
N LYS A 146 -8.71 -9.00 18.19
CA LYS A 146 -8.33 -7.64 17.85
C LYS A 146 -7.37 -7.15 18.93
N PHE A 147 -6.22 -6.58 18.57
CA PHE A 147 -5.22 -6.16 19.55
C PHE A 147 -4.36 -5.01 19.04
N GLN A 148 -3.73 -4.29 19.97
CA GLN A 148 -2.61 -3.41 19.67
C GLN A 148 -1.30 -4.15 19.97
N HIS A 149 -0.31 -4.05 19.08
CA HIS A 149 1.02 -4.64 19.27
C HIS A 149 2.00 -3.62 19.88
N GLU A 150 3.19 -4.08 20.28
CA GLU A 150 4.23 -3.26 20.93
C GLU A 150 4.78 -2.17 20.02
N ASP A 151 4.61 -2.30 18.70
CA ASP A 151 4.94 -1.29 17.70
C ASP A 151 3.92 -0.13 17.64
N GLY A 152 2.85 -0.19 18.42
CA GLY A 152 1.79 0.82 18.49
C GLY A 152 0.68 0.64 17.45
N LYS A 153 0.80 -0.33 16.53
CA LYS A 153 -0.20 -0.61 15.50
C LYS A 153 -1.28 -1.57 15.99
N HIS A 154 -2.42 -1.55 15.29
CA HIS A 154 -3.60 -2.34 15.59
C HIS A 154 -3.74 -3.47 14.58
N TYR A 155 -4.10 -4.66 15.04
CA TYR A 155 -4.14 -5.89 14.25
C TYR A 155 -5.40 -6.68 14.55
N PHE A 156 -5.80 -7.53 13.61
CA PHE A 156 -6.74 -8.60 13.85
C PHE A 156 -6.27 -9.95 13.29
N GLY A 157 -6.77 -11.02 13.88
CA GLY A 157 -6.58 -12.39 13.41
C GLY A 157 -7.87 -13.18 13.52
N VAL A 158 -8.12 -14.06 12.55
CA VAL A 158 -9.27 -14.97 12.49
C VAL A 158 -8.74 -16.39 12.55
N TYR A 159 -9.40 -17.26 13.31
CA TYR A 159 -8.91 -18.60 13.60
C TYR A 159 -9.85 -19.67 13.08
N ASN A 160 -9.26 -20.79 12.69
CA ASN A 160 -9.97 -22.04 12.45
C ASN A 160 -10.53 -22.61 13.78
N PRO A 161 -11.50 -23.53 13.72
CA PRO A 161 -12.04 -24.22 14.90
C PRO A 161 -10.97 -24.91 15.77
N ASP A 162 -9.88 -25.38 15.15
CA ASP A 162 -8.74 -26.04 15.83
C ASP A 162 -7.75 -25.05 16.47
N ALA A 163 -8.08 -23.75 16.48
CA ALA A 163 -7.27 -22.64 16.98
C ALA A 163 -6.03 -22.28 16.15
N THR A 164 -5.82 -22.91 14.99
CA THR A 164 -4.82 -22.42 14.04
C THR A 164 -5.27 -21.11 13.40
N LEU A 165 -4.31 -20.27 12.99
CA LEU A 165 -4.60 -18.98 12.36
C LEU A 165 -5.13 -19.22 10.94
N TYR A 166 -6.31 -18.70 10.64
CA TYR A 166 -6.90 -18.75 9.31
C TYR A 166 -6.49 -17.54 8.47
N LEU A 167 -6.77 -16.34 8.97
CA LEU A 167 -6.44 -15.07 8.32
C LEU A 167 -5.85 -14.08 9.33
N ARG A 168 -5.01 -13.16 8.85
CA ARG A 168 -4.38 -12.11 9.64
C ARG A 168 -4.29 -10.81 8.87
N SER A 169 -4.49 -9.69 9.55
CA SER A 169 -4.41 -8.36 8.96
C SER A 169 -2.99 -7.83 8.95
N GLU A 170 -2.75 -6.79 8.15
CA GLU A 170 -1.61 -5.90 8.38
C GLU A 170 -1.82 -5.03 9.63
N GLY A 171 -0.81 -4.22 9.97
CA GLY A 171 -0.87 -3.27 11.08
C GLY A 171 -1.49 -1.93 10.69
N PHE A 172 -2.55 -1.55 11.39
CA PHE A 172 -3.27 -0.28 11.21
C PHE A 172 -2.81 0.78 12.21
N GLU A 173 -2.78 2.04 11.77
CA GLU A 173 -2.35 3.17 12.60
C GLU A 173 -3.36 3.48 13.72
N SER A 174 -4.63 3.15 13.54
CA SER A 174 -5.70 3.40 14.52
C SER A 174 -6.59 2.17 14.75
N GLU A 175 -7.25 2.18 15.90
CA GLU A 175 -8.26 1.20 16.25
C GLU A 175 -9.45 1.21 15.29
N GLU A 176 -9.88 2.41 14.88
CA GLU A 176 -11.00 2.63 13.96
C GLU A 176 -10.70 2.04 12.58
N ASP A 177 -9.48 2.26 12.04
CA ASP A 177 -9.08 1.70 10.74
C ASP A 177 -9.05 0.16 10.78
N ARG A 178 -8.54 -0.42 11.87
CA ARG A 178 -8.57 -1.89 12.08
C ARG A 178 -10.00 -2.40 12.07
N ASP A 179 -10.92 -1.72 12.75
CA ASP A 179 -12.30 -2.18 12.86
C ASP A 179 -13.06 -2.08 11.54
N ILE A 180 -12.84 -1.01 10.77
CA ILE A 180 -13.37 -0.89 9.40
C ILE A 180 -12.88 -2.05 8.53
N ALA A 181 -11.58 -2.35 8.58
CA ALA A 181 -11.01 -3.46 7.82
C ALA A 181 -11.52 -4.84 8.28
N PHE A 182 -11.75 -5.00 9.58
CA PHE A 182 -12.34 -6.22 10.13
C PHE A 182 -13.80 -6.41 9.69
N ASP A 183 -14.61 -5.36 9.71
CA ASP A 183 -16.01 -5.42 9.29
C ASP A 183 -16.11 -5.73 7.79
N LEU A 184 -15.22 -5.15 6.97
CA LEU A 184 -15.08 -5.53 5.57
C LEU A 184 -14.73 -7.01 5.44
N MET A 185 -13.67 -7.46 6.13
CA MET A 185 -13.25 -8.86 6.15
C MET A 185 -14.42 -9.80 6.46
N ASP A 186 -15.17 -9.54 7.52
CA ASP A 186 -16.31 -10.36 7.95
C ASP A 186 -17.39 -10.45 6.86
N SER A 187 -17.60 -9.37 6.11
CA SER A 187 -18.59 -9.34 5.01
C SER A 187 -18.18 -10.15 3.77
N ILE A 188 -16.88 -10.34 3.53
CA ILE A 188 -16.35 -10.98 2.31
C ILE A 188 -15.65 -12.32 2.54
N ILE A 189 -15.39 -12.71 3.80
CA ILE A 189 -14.59 -13.91 4.15
C ILE A 189 -15.14 -15.22 3.55
N LEU A 190 -16.43 -15.29 3.22
CA LEU A 190 -17.07 -16.46 2.62
C LEU A 190 -17.20 -16.40 1.09
N LEU A 191 -16.82 -15.30 0.45
CA LEU A 191 -16.99 -15.07 -0.97
C LEU A 191 -15.76 -15.58 -1.74
N GLU A 192 -15.96 -16.57 -2.61
CA GLU A 192 -14.87 -17.20 -3.38
C GLU A 192 -14.15 -16.18 -4.27
N GLU A 193 -14.90 -15.26 -4.87
CA GLU A 193 -14.40 -14.23 -5.78
C GLU A 193 -13.45 -13.22 -5.11
N ASN A 194 -13.49 -13.13 -3.77
CA ASN A 194 -12.65 -12.26 -2.97
C ASN A 194 -11.34 -12.93 -2.52
N TYR A 195 -11.07 -14.16 -2.97
CA TYR A 195 -9.81 -14.84 -2.72
C TYR A 195 -8.96 -14.98 -3.98
N ARG A 196 -7.66 -14.77 -3.81
CA ARG A 196 -6.64 -15.16 -4.80
C ARG A 196 -5.46 -15.81 -4.09
N ILE A 197 -4.67 -16.58 -4.84
CA ILE A 197 -3.44 -17.17 -4.32
C ILE A 197 -2.25 -16.39 -4.84
N GLU A 198 -1.42 -15.85 -3.94
CA GLU A 198 -0.17 -15.18 -4.29
C GLU A 198 1.03 -16.04 -3.92
N ASN A 199 2.04 -16.08 -4.81
CA ASN A 199 3.34 -16.72 -4.54
C ASN A 199 4.37 -15.64 -4.24
N ILE A 200 4.91 -15.66 -3.02
CA ILE A 200 5.99 -14.79 -2.58
C ILE A 200 7.19 -15.68 -2.22
N ASN A 201 8.25 -15.59 -3.01
CA ASN A 201 9.51 -16.31 -2.78
C ASN A 201 9.34 -17.84 -2.60
N GLY A 202 8.42 -18.46 -3.34
CA GLY A 202 8.18 -19.91 -3.27
C GLY A 202 7.25 -20.35 -2.15
N ARG A 203 6.65 -19.40 -1.42
CA ARG A 203 5.59 -19.65 -0.43
C ARG A 203 4.28 -19.09 -0.94
N TYR A 204 3.18 -19.78 -0.65
CA TYR A 204 1.85 -19.46 -1.17
C TYR A 204 0.96 -18.91 -0.06
N TYR A 205 0.14 -17.92 -0.40
CA TYR A 205 -0.78 -17.26 0.53
C TYR A 205 -2.16 -17.22 -0.08
N ALA A 206 -3.18 -17.57 0.68
CA ALA A 206 -4.54 -17.16 0.38
C ALA A 206 -4.71 -15.69 0.79
N VAL A 207 -5.04 -14.85 -0.18
CA VAL A 207 -5.18 -13.41 -0.02
C VAL A 207 -6.64 -13.05 -0.16
N LEU A 208 -7.24 -12.55 0.92
CA LEU A 208 -8.58 -11.97 0.93
C LEU A 208 -8.48 -10.50 0.53
N PHE A 209 -9.25 -10.08 -0.47
CA PHE A 209 -9.16 -8.74 -1.03
C PHE A 209 -10.53 -8.18 -1.43
N GLU A 210 -10.63 -6.85 -1.51
CA GLU A 210 -11.75 -6.16 -2.14
C GLU A 210 -11.21 -5.09 -3.09
N GLY A 211 -11.61 -5.16 -4.38
CA GLY A 211 -11.01 -4.31 -5.40
C GLY A 211 -9.50 -4.54 -5.51
N GLU A 212 -8.71 -3.51 -5.20
CA GLU A 212 -7.24 -3.57 -5.20
C GLU A 212 -6.66 -3.73 -3.79
N ASP A 213 -7.47 -3.59 -2.74
CA ASP A 213 -7.02 -3.58 -1.35
C ASP A 213 -6.95 -5.00 -0.78
N VAL A 214 -5.79 -5.35 -0.21
CA VAL A 214 -5.62 -6.60 0.56
C VAL A 214 -6.18 -6.40 1.96
N VAL A 215 -7.12 -7.24 2.36
CA VAL A 215 -7.81 -7.14 3.64
C VAL A 215 -7.15 -8.02 4.70
N ALA A 216 -6.90 -9.28 4.36
CA ALA A 216 -6.25 -10.24 5.25
C ALA A 216 -5.59 -11.37 4.47
N ILE A 217 -4.65 -12.05 5.10
CA ILE A 217 -3.82 -13.06 4.45
C ILE A 217 -3.73 -14.30 5.33
N SER A 218 -3.61 -15.48 4.73
CA SER A 218 -3.35 -16.70 5.47
C SER A 218 -1.93 -16.77 6.02
N PRO A 219 -1.61 -17.75 6.89
CA PRO A 219 -0.25 -18.28 6.99
C PRO A 219 0.27 -18.75 5.63
N ASP A 220 1.58 -18.98 5.56
CA ASP A 220 2.25 -19.37 4.34
C ASP A 220 2.21 -20.89 4.11
N PHE A 221 1.98 -21.28 2.85
CA PHE A 221 1.86 -22.68 2.44
C PHE A 221 3.02 -23.09 1.54
N GLY A 222 3.33 -24.39 1.56
CA GLY A 222 4.36 -24.99 0.71
C GLY A 222 3.93 -25.15 -0.76
N SER A 223 2.63 -25.12 -1.05
CA SER A 223 2.11 -25.29 -2.40
C SER A 223 0.87 -24.43 -2.65
N PHE A 224 0.59 -24.18 -3.93
CA PHE A 224 -0.64 -23.53 -4.37
C PHE A 224 -1.89 -24.29 -3.90
N ILE A 225 -1.86 -25.62 -3.98
CA ILE A 225 -3.02 -26.46 -3.64
C ILE A 225 -3.34 -26.34 -2.16
N ASP A 226 -2.32 -26.40 -1.30
CA ASP A 226 -2.50 -26.27 0.15
C ASP A 226 -3.11 -24.91 0.52
N ALA A 227 -2.69 -23.83 -0.14
CA ALA A 227 -3.30 -22.51 0.05
C ALA A 227 -4.73 -22.47 -0.49
N PHE A 228 -4.96 -22.97 -1.70
CA PHE A 228 -6.25 -22.91 -2.38
C PHE A 228 -7.36 -23.64 -1.62
N VAL A 229 -7.08 -24.83 -1.09
CA VAL A 229 -8.09 -25.63 -0.37
C VAL A 229 -8.56 -25.00 0.95
N THR A 230 -7.82 -24.03 1.50
CA THR A 230 -8.27 -23.26 2.67
C THR A 230 -9.32 -22.21 2.33
N THR A 231 -9.39 -21.78 1.08
CA THR A 231 -10.37 -20.77 0.61
C THR A 231 -11.75 -21.40 0.42
N PRO A 232 -12.84 -20.60 0.42
CA PRO A 232 -14.17 -21.09 0.07
C PRO A 232 -14.24 -21.80 -1.30
N GLY A 233 -13.49 -21.32 -2.31
CA GLY A 233 -13.48 -21.90 -3.65
C GLY A 233 -12.74 -23.24 -3.76
N GLY A 234 -11.78 -23.49 -2.87
CA GLY A 234 -11.06 -24.76 -2.84
C GLY A 234 -11.78 -25.89 -2.11
N ARG A 235 -12.93 -25.61 -1.47
CA ARG A 235 -13.75 -26.64 -0.80
C ARG A 235 -14.48 -27.48 -1.85
N PRO A 236 -14.43 -28.82 -1.77
CA PRO A 236 -15.17 -29.69 -2.68
C PRO A 236 -16.67 -29.33 -2.69
N ARG A 237 -17.23 -29.09 -3.87
CA ARG A 237 -18.68 -28.91 -4.02
C ARG A 237 -19.34 -30.29 -4.03
N GLU A 238 -20.21 -30.57 -3.06
CA GLU A 238 -21.07 -31.76 -3.12
C GLU A 238 -22.02 -31.62 -4.30
N ILE A 239 -21.73 -32.31 -5.41
CA ILE A 239 -22.70 -32.50 -6.47
C ILE A 239 -23.63 -33.61 -6.00
N GLN A 240 -24.82 -33.25 -5.48
CA GLN A 240 -25.90 -34.22 -5.34
C GLN A 240 -26.26 -34.72 -6.75
N GLY A 241 -25.74 -35.89 -7.11
CA GLY A 241 -26.17 -36.59 -8.31
C GLY A 241 -27.66 -36.88 -8.21
N THR A 242 -28.47 -36.28 -9.07
CA THR A 242 -29.83 -36.76 -9.30
C THR A 242 -29.70 -38.15 -9.92
N MET A 243 -29.98 -39.19 -9.14
CA MET A 243 -30.27 -40.51 -9.69
C MET A 243 -31.51 -40.37 -10.58
N TYR A 244 -31.33 -40.53 -11.89
CA TYR A 244 -32.42 -40.75 -12.84
C TYR A 244 -32.81 -42.23 -12.84
#